data_AF-A0A940VZL5-F1
#
_entry.id   AF-A0A940VZL5-F1
#
_cell.length_a   1.000
_cell.length_b   1.000
_cell.length_c   1.000
_cell.angle_alpha   90.00
_cell.angle_beta   90.00
_cell.angle_gamma   90.00
#
_symmetry.space_group_name_H-M   'P 1'
#
loop_
_entity.id
_entity.type
_entity.pdbx_description
1 polymer ?
#
loop_
_entity_poly.entity_id
_entity_poly.type
_entity_poly.pdbx_seq_one_letter_code
_entity_poly.pdbx_strand_id
1 'polypeptide(L)'
;MKESEATDSRVGIMSPAGNPLSGKIHRVLRITRKLFTDSTTRKNLILVISGSIYAFLVAADTGLLRGIEEWERNNGLSYYRVEEFAILMMVLGVAIPIILYRRYEQIRNESLDETTSNRDLSPAEIWAGYQYEQLEKLFHQVEAAKKEWQSSLDSIKDMVILSDQDGTIHRCNRAFRDFIGLPYDKILRENLASLLARFEIDIKGLDLKTLNARFHISGKWFGVRSYPCKDFETDEITRVFIMMLDISVKKVPEEKVQFLWGHKVSSRLDGGKESLSRVDSQPDVGDTPTKHRDPATRTTN
;
A
#
# COMPACT_ATOMS: atom_id res chain seq x y z
N MET A 1 -16.06 79.66 51.38
CA MET A 1 -17.44 79.87 51.89
C MET A 1 -18.34 78.90 51.13
N LYS A 2 -18.85 77.87 51.85
CA LYS A 2 -19.72 76.75 51.41
C LYS A 2 -19.05 75.76 50.45
N GLU A 3 -18.58 74.57 50.83
CA GLU A 3 -19.08 73.52 51.75
C GLU A 3 -20.51 73.06 51.42
N SER A 4 -20.60 71.93 50.73
CA SER A 4 -21.74 71.01 50.79
C SER A 4 -21.25 69.58 50.57
N GLU A 5 -21.11 68.86 51.68
CA GLU A 5 -21.03 67.40 51.76
C GLU A 5 -22.31 66.78 51.22
N ALA A 6 -22.18 65.75 50.39
CA ALA A 6 -23.25 64.82 50.07
C ALA A 6 -22.72 63.40 50.34
N THR A 7 -23.06 62.89 51.52
CA THR A 7 -22.91 61.51 51.95
C THR A 7 -23.85 60.61 51.14
N ASP A 8 -23.29 59.76 50.27
CA ASP A 8 -24.04 58.73 49.56
C ASP A 8 -23.86 57.37 50.25
N SER A 9 -24.91 56.96 50.94
CA SER A 9 -25.05 55.72 51.69
C SER A 9 -25.26 54.54 50.75
N ARG A 10 -24.20 53.74 50.55
CA ARG A 10 -24.26 52.42 49.90
C ARG A 10 -25.04 51.43 50.76
N VAL A 11 -26.32 51.25 50.45
CA VAL A 11 -27.12 50.10 50.89
C VAL A 11 -26.79 48.91 49.97
N GLY A 12 -26.08 47.93 50.52
CA GLY A 12 -25.81 46.66 49.84
C GLY A 12 -27.09 45.82 49.75
N ILE A 13 -27.69 45.77 48.56
CA ILE A 13 -28.77 44.84 48.24
C ILE A 13 -28.14 43.48 47.94
N MET A 14 -28.27 42.53 48.87
CA MET A 14 -27.99 41.12 48.63
C MET A 14 -28.96 40.59 47.56
N SER A 15 -28.42 40.26 46.38
CA SER A 15 -29.15 39.53 45.35
C SER A 15 -29.53 38.13 45.86
N PRO A 16 -30.78 37.69 45.66
CA PRO A 16 -31.19 36.33 46.02
C PRO A 16 -30.43 35.32 45.15
N ALA A 17 -29.89 34.28 45.78
CA ALA A 17 -29.24 33.16 45.11
C ALA A 17 -30.24 32.52 44.13
N GLY A 18 -30.09 32.84 42.84
CA GLY A 18 -30.90 32.29 41.77
C GLY A 18 -30.58 30.81 41.60
N ASN A 19 -31.61 29.97 41.71
CA ASN A 19 -31.51 28.53 41.45
C ASN A 19 -30.89 28.26 40.06
N PRO A 20 -29.75 27.55 39.96
CA PRO A 20 -29.02 27.36 38.70
C PRO A 20 -29.75 26.48 37.68
N LEU A 21 -30.85 25.82 38.07
CA LEU A 21 -31.67 25.01 37.17
C LEU A 21 -32.62 25.84 36.27
N SER A 22 -33.08 27.00 36.75
CA SER A 22 -34.08 27.82 36.04
C SER A 22 -33.51 28.47 34.76
N GLY A 23 -32.26 28.93 34.81
CA GLY A 23 -31.58 29.57 33.68
C GLY A 23 -31.31 28.62 32.50
N LYS A 24 -31.08 27.31 32.77
CA LYS A 24 -30.84 26.31 31.73
C LYS A 24 -32.13 25.95 30.99
N ILE A 25 -33.23 25.77 31.72
CA ILE A 25 -34.55 25.50 31.12
C ILE A 25 -35.00 26.68 30.25
N HIS A 26 -34.77 27.92 30.72
CA HIS A 26 -35.15 29.10 29.95
C HIS A 26 -34.31 29.29 28.66
N ARG A 27 -33.03 28.85 28.65
CA ARG A 27 -32.17 28.82 27.45
C ARG A 27 -32.66 27.77 26.45
N VAL A 28 -33.03 26.59 26.93
CA VAL A 28 -33.60 25.53 26.09
C VAL A 28 -34.94 25.97 25.49
N LEU A 29 -35.83 26.59 26.28
CA LEU A 29 -37.12 27.10 25.78
C LEU A 29 -36.97 28.22 24.74
N ARG A 30 -35.93 29.05 24.85
CA ARG A 30 -35.67 30.12 23.88
C ARG A 30 -35.13 29.57 22.55
N ILE A 31 -34.33 28.50 22.61
CA ILE A 31 -33.81 27.80 21.42
C ILE A 31 -34.92 27.01 20.73
N THR A 32 -35.78 26.30 21.48
CA THR A 32 -36.91 25.59 20.88
C THR A 32 -37.88 26.56 20.20
N ARG A 33 -38.19 27.71 20.81
CA ARG A 33 -39.07 28.72 20.18
C ARG A 33 -38.53 29.28 18.87
N LYS A 34 -37.21 29.43 18.74
CA LYS A 34 -36.55 29.92 17.50
C LYS A 34 -36.50 28.85 16.39
N LEU A 35 -36.49 27.57 16.76
CA LEU A 35 -36.60 26.45 15.80
C LEU A 35 -38.01 26.32 15.20
N PHE A 36 -39.04 26.87 15.86
CA PHE A 36 -40.42 26.78 15.40
C PHE A 36 -40.86 27.93 14.48
N THR A 37 -40.08 29.00 14.28
CA THR A 37 -40.51 30.17 13.50
C THR A 37 -40.34 30.04 11.99
N ASP A 38 -39.49 29.12 11.51
CA ASP A 38 -39.27 28.93 10.07
C ASP A 38 -40.16 27.81 9.50
N SER A 39 -41.05 28.20 8.57
CA SER A 39 -42.15 27.39 8.03
C SER A 39 -41.67 26.12 7.29
N THR A 40 -40.55 26.22 6.57
CA THR A 40 -40.00 25.14 5.75
C THR A 40 -39.27 24.12 6.62
N THR A 41 -38.45 24.62 7.55
CA THR A 41 -37.74 23.83 8.55
C THR A 41 -38.72 23.10 9.49
N ARG A 42 -39.88 23.73 9.78
CA ARG A 42 -40.96 23.11 10.56
C ARG A 42 -41.52 21.86 9.88
N LYS A 43 -41.73 21.86 8.55
CA LYS A 43 -42.31 20.71 7.85
C LYS A 43 -41.37 19.50 7.87
N ASN A 44 -40.08 19.70 7.57
CA ASN A 44 -39.11 18.61 7.54
C ASN A 44 -38.84 18.04 8.94
N LEU A 45 -38.76 18.89 9.96
CA LEU A 45 -38.59 18.46 11.34
C LEU A 45 -39.81 17.66 11.83
N ILE A 46 -41.03 18.10 11.51
CA ILE A 46 -42.26 17.36 11.84
C ILE A 46 -42.24 15.98 11.15
N LEU A 47 -41.83 15.90 9.88
CA LEU A 47 -41.78 14.65 9.13
C LEU A 47 -40.79 13.66 9.76
N VAL A 48 -39.59 14.11 10.13
CA VAL A 48 -38.58 13.29 10.81
C VAL A 48 -39.06 12.82 12.18
N ILE A 49 -39.61 13.72 13.01
CA ILE A 49 -40.14 13.36 14.33
C ILE A 49 -41.30 12.38 14.20
N SER A 50 -42.22 12.60 13.26
CA SER A 50 -43.34 11.69 13.01
C SER A 50 -42.88 10.31 12.52
N GLY A 51 -41.83 10.26 11.67
CA GLY A 51 -41.25 9.01 11.19
C GLY A 51 -40.58 8.21 12.31
N SER A 52 -39.84 8.87 13.20
CA SER A 52 -39.22 8.22 14.36
C SER A 52 -40.26 7.69 15.35
N ILE A 53 -41.33 8.45 15.61
CA ILE A 53 -42.44 8.00 16.46
C ILE A 53 -43.14 6.79 15.83
N TYR A 54 -43.42 6.84 14.53
CA TYR A 54 -44.06 5.74 13.82
C TYR A 54 -43.19 4.46 13.83
N ALA A 55 -41.89 4.57 13.56
CA ALA A 55 -40.95 3.46 13.62
C ALA A 55 -40.90 2.82 15.02
N PHE A 56 -40.96 3.62 16.07
CA PHE A 56 -41.01 3.12 17.45
C PHE A 56 -42.31 2.36 17.74
N LEU A 57 -43.46 2.88 17.30
CA LEU A 57 -44.76 2.21 17.47
C LEU A 57 -44.79 0.86 16.74
N VAL A 58 -44.26 0.78 15.53
CA VAL A 58 -44.14 -0.49 14.77
C VAL A 58 -43.20 -1.47 15.49
N ALA A 59 -42.08 -1.00 16.03
CA ALA A 59 -41.16 -1.86 16.81
C ALA A 59 -41.81 -2.39 18.10
N ALA A 60 -42.66 -1.59 18.75
CA ALA A 60 -43.41 -2.04 19.92
C ALA A 60 -44.46 -3.09 19.56
N ASP A 61 -45.18 -2.91 18.45
CA ASP A 61 -46.26 -3.81 18.01
C ASP A 61 -45.75 -5.14 17.45
N THR A 62 -44.62 -5.14 16.75
CA THR A 62 -44.00 -6.34 16.17
C THR A 62 -43.36 -7.28 17.20
N GLY A 63 -43.40 -6.94 18.49
CA GLY A 63 -42.78 -7.73 19.54
C GLY A 63 -41.25 -7.69 19.52
N LEU A 64 -40.64 -6.75 18.79
CA LEU A 64 -39.19 -6.53 18.78
C LEU A 64 -38.66 -6.32 20.21
N LEU A 65 -39.44 -5.63 21.05
CA LEU A 65 -39.13 -5.41 22.47
C LEU A 65 -39.08 -6.72 23.27
N ARG A 66 -39.91 -7.73 22.93
CA ARG A 66 -39.83 -9.07 23.55
C ARG A 66 -38.55 -9.81 23.14
N GLY A 67 -38.15 -9.70 21.87
CA GLY A 67 -36.90 -10.30 21.39
C GLY A 67 -35.66 -9.70 22.08
N ILE A 68 -35.68 -8.40 22.38
CA ILE A 68 -34.63 -7.71 23.14
C ILE A 68 -34.62 -8.18 24.60
N GLU A 69 -35.80 -8.32 25.23
CA GLU A 69 -35.93 -8.82 26.61
C GLU A 69 -35.40 -10.26 26.75
N GLU A 70 -35.68 -11.13 25.79
CA GLU A 70 -35.22 -12.52 25.78
C GLU A 70 -33.71 -12.62 25.53
N TRP A 71 -33.16 -11.78 24.64
CA TRP A 71 -31.72 -11.65 24.43
C TRP A 71 -31.00 -11.09 25.68
N GLU A 72 -31.56 -10.10 26.36
CA GLU A 72 -30.99 -9.51 27.58
C GLU A 72 -30.92 -10.53 28.72
N ARG A 73 -31.99 -11.31 28.91
CA ARG A 73 -32.07 -12.39 29.90
C ARG A 73 -30.98 -13.45 29.66
N ASN A 74 -30.66 -13.73 28.40
CA ASN A 74 -29.61 -14.68 28.02
C ASN A 74 -28.18 -14.15 28.22
N ASN A 75 -27.97 -12.83 28.28
CA ASN A 75 -26.65 -12.22 28.37
C ASN A 75 -26.28 -11.69 29.77
N GLY A 76 -27.14 -11.89 30.79
CA GLY A 76 -26.82 -11.54 32.18
C GLY A 76 -26.73 -10.04 32.47
N LEU A 77 -27.27 -9.19 31.59
CA LEU A 77 -27.31 -7.74 31.73
C LEU A 77 -28.41 -7.28 32.70
N SER A 78 -28.52 -7.89 33.89
CA SER A 78 -29.68 -7.70 34.79
C SER A 78 -29.71 -6.37 35.58
N TYR A 79 -28.81 -5.43 35.29
CA TYR A 79 -28.61 -4.26 36.15
C TYR A 79 -29.45 -3.03 35.75
N TYR A 80 -29.97 -2.96 34.53
CA TYR A 80 -30.83 -1.86 34.09
C TYR A 80 -32.29 -2.30 34.06
N ARG A 81 -33.20 -1.49 34.60
CA ARG A 81 -34.63 -1.74 34.38
C ARG A 81 -34.94 -1.43 32.92
N VAL A 82 -35.68 -2.32 32.26
CA VAL A 82 -36.14 -2.18 30.85
C VAL A 82 -36.72 -0.78 30.56
N GLU A 83 -37.35 -0.16 31.57
CA GLU A 83 -37.88 1.21 31.51
C GLU A 83 -36.79 2.28 31.25
N GLU A 84 -35.61 2.14 31.85
CA GLU A 84 -34.48 3.08 31.68
C GLU A 84 -33.87 2.95 30.28
N PHE A 85 -33.79 1.73 29.75
CA PHE A 85 -33.31 1.47 28.40
C PHE A 85 -34.26 2.05 27.34
N ALA A 86 -35.57 1.92 27.54
CA ALA A 86 -36.58 2.50 26.65
C ALA A 86 -36.48 4.03 26.58
N ILE A 87 -36.25 4.69 27.74
CA ILE A 87 -36.03 6.14 27.79
C ILE A 87 -34.76 6.53 27.03
N LEU A 88 -33.66 5.79 27.22
CA LEU A 88 -32.39 6.05 26.54
C LEU A 88 -32.53 5.93 25.01
N MET A 89 -33.24 4.91 24.54
CA MET A 89 -33.50 4.70 23.11
C MET A 89 -34.40 5.80 22.52
N MET A 90 -35.40 6.29 23.26
CA MET A 90 -36.20 7.44 22.82
C MET A 90 -35.36 8.72 22.73
N VAL A 91 -34.48 8.97 23.71
CA VAL A 91 -33.60 10.14 23.69
C VAL A 91 -32.61 10.07 22.52
N LEU A 92 -32.00 8.92 22.28
CA LEU A 92 -31.09 8.71 21.14
C LEU A 92 -31.82 8.82 19.79
N GLY A 93 -33.03 8.25 19.69
CA GLY A 93 -33.86 8.30 18.49
C GLY A 93 -34.26 9.72 18.07
N VAL A 94 -34.33 10.66 19.02
CA VAL A 94 -34.58 12.09 18.73
C VAL A 94 -33.28 12.87 18.56
N ALA A 95 -32.26 12.58 19.37
CA ALA A 95 -30.99 13.32 19.34
C ALA A 95 -30.20 13.08 18.05
N ILE A 96 -30.12 11.82 17.58
CA ILE A 96 -29.34 11.46 16.39
C ILE A 96 -29.85 12.17 15.13
N PRO A 97 -31.15 12.16 14.79
CA PRO A 97 -31.66 12.89 13.63
C PRO A 97 -31.44 14.40 13.73
N ILE A 98 -31.55 15.00 14.92
CA ILE A 98 -31.28 16.43 15.12
C ILE A 98 -29.81 16.74 14.84
N ILE A 99 -28.88 15.90 15.32
CA ILE A 99 -27.44 16.07 15.08
C ILE A 99 -27.13 15.93 13.58
N LEU A 100 -27.67 14.90 12.93
CA LEU A 100 -27.50 14.68 11.49
C LEU A 100 -28.09 15.82 10.66
N TYR A 101 -29.28 16.31 11.03
CA TYR A 101 -29.91 17.45 10.36
C TYR A 101 -29.08 18.73 10.52
N ARG A 102 -28.54 18.99 11.72
CA ARG A 102 -27.64 20.13 11.94
C ARG A 102 -26.36 20.01 11.12
N ARG A 103 -25.78 18.82 11.04
CA ARG A 103 -24.57 18.59 10.23
C ARG A 103 -24.85 18.79 8.74
N TYR A 104 -26.00 18.32 8.28
CA TYR A 104 -26.47 18.54 6.91
C TYR A 104 -26.68 20.02 6.60
N GLU A 105 -27.36 20.77 7.47
CA GLU A 105 -27.53 22.22 7.36
C GLU A 105 -26.19 22.95 7.31
N GLN A 106 -25.22 22.56 8.15
CA GLN A 106 -23.90 23.18 8.14
C GLN A 106 -23.18 22.99 6.80
N ILE A 107 -23.14 21.76 6.28
CA ILE A 107 -22.54 21.45 4.97
C ILE A 107 -23.25 22.20 3.84
N ARG A 108 -24.59 22.28 3.91
CA ARG A 108 -25.39 23.01 2.93
C ARG A 108 -25.12 24.52 2.96
N ASN A 109 -24.95 25.10 4.14
CA ASN A 109 -24.70 26.54 4.26
C ASN A 109 -23.28 26.90 3.85
N GLU A 110 -22.30 26.04 4.15
CA GLU A 110 -20.92 26.17 3.65
C GLU A 110 -20.87 26.14 2.11
N SER A 111 -21.69 25.30 1.45
CA SER A 111 -21.77 25.27 -0.02
C SER A 111 -22.60 26.40 -0.65
N LEU A 112 -23.51 27.03 0.11
CA LEU A 112 -24.35 28.14 -0.35
C LEU A 112 -23.66 29.52 -0.23
N ASP A 113 -22.82 29.72 0.80
CA ASP A 113 -22.04 30.95 0.95
C ASP A 113 -20.89 31.03 -0.08
N GLU A 114 -20.37 29.89 -0.55
CA GLU A 114 -19.31 29.88 -1.57
C GLU A 114 -19.86 30.13 -3.00
N THR A 115 -21.14 29.84 -3.24
CA THR A 115 -21.80 29.97 -4.56
C THR A 115 -22.42 31.34 -4.82
N THR A 116 -22.71 32.12 -3.78
CA THR A 116 -23.39 33.43 -3.94
C THR A 116 -22.45 34.59 -4.27
N SER A 117 -21.12 34.42 -4.18
CA SER A 117 -20.16 35.50 -4.45
C SER A 117 -19.53 35.47 -5.85
N ASN A 118 -19.73 34.46 -6.70
CA ASN A 118 -19.07 34.45 -8.01
C ASN A 118 -19.75 33.55 -9.04
N ARG A 119 -20.50 34.19 -9.96
CA ARG A 119 -21.06 33.66 -11.23
C ARG A 119 -22.09 32.54 -11.03
N ASP A 120 -23.25 32.70 -11.68
CA ASP A 120 -24.28 31.67 -11.82
C ASP A 120 -23.73 30.49 -12.64
N LEU A 121 -22.87 29.70 -12.03
CA LEU A 121 -22.34 28.47 -12.60
C LEU A 121 -23.45 27.43 -12.52
N SER A 122 -23.71 26.77 -13.64
CA SER A 122 -24.64 25.66 -13.71
C SER A 122 -24.22 24.59 -12.70
N PRO A 123 -25.16 23.86 -12.06
CA PRO A 123 -24.84 22.73 -11.20
C PRO A 123 -23.83 21.75 -11.83
N ALA A 124 -23.86 21.58 -13.16
CA ALA A 124 -22.91 20.75 -13.89
C ALA A 124 -21.46 21.27 -13.83
N GLU A 125 -21.27 22.59 -13.83
CA GLU A 125 -19.94 23.23 -13.74
C GLU A 125 -19.36 23.08 -12.33
N ILE A 126 -20.22 23.17 -11.29
CA ILE A 126 -19.83 22.90 -9.90
C ILE A 126 -19.39 21.44 -9.75
N TRP A 127 -20.17 20.50 -10.28
CA TRP A 127 -19.80 19.08 -10.26
C TRP A 127 -18.51 18.80 -11.03
N ALA A 128 -18.32 19.41 -12.19
CA ALA A 128 -17.09 19.28 -12.97
C ALA A 128 -15.86 19.81 -12.22
N GLY A 129 -16.00 20.98 -11.57
CA GLY A 129 -14.94 21.54 -10.72
C GLY A 129 -14.58 20.63 -9.55
N TYR A 130 -15.59 20.07 -8.86
CA TYR A 130 -15.37 19.11 -7.79
C TYR A 130 -14.64 17.85 -8.28
N GLN A 131 -15.06 17.28 -9.42
CA GLN A 131 -14.40 16.10 -10.00
C GLN A 131 -12.95 16.40 -10.37
N TYR A 132 -12.66 17.59 -10.91
CA TYR A 132 -11.30 18.01 -11.24
C TYR A 132 -10.43 18.09 -9.98
N GLU A 133 -10.94 18.69 -8.90
CA GLU A 133 -10.20 18.79 -7.64
C GLU A 133 -9.91 17.42 -7.01
N GLN A 134 -10.89 16.50 -7.05
CA GLN A 134 -10.68 15.13 -6.56
C GLN A 134 -9.61 14.40 -7.38
N LEU A 135 -9.66 14.57 -8.71
CA LEU A 135 -8.70 13.96 -9.62
C LEU A 135 -7.28 14.53 -9.39
N GLU A 136 -7.15 15.84 -9.19
CA GLU A 136 -5.88 16.49 -8.89
C GLU A 136 -5.29 15.98 -7.56
N LYS A 137 -6.11 15.85 -6.51
CA LYS A 137 -5.68 15.28 -5.22
C LYS A 137 -5.16 13.85 -5.39
N LEU A 138 -5.87 13.02 -6.16
CA LEU A 138 -5.45 11.64 -6.44
C LEU A 138 -4.13 11.61 -7.22
N PHE A 139 -3.97 12.47 -8.23
CA PHE A 139 -2.72 12.57 -8.99
C PHE A 139 -1.55 12.95 -8.09
N HIS A 140 -1.71 13.93 -7.20
CA HIS A 140 -0.68 14.32 -6.26
C HIS A 140 -0.29 13.20 -5.29
N GLN A 141 -1.27 12.43 -4.80
CA GLN A 141 -1.01 11.27 -3.94
C GLN A 141 -0.18 10.20 -4.68
N VAL A 142 -0.55 9.88 -5.92
CA VAL A 142 0.18 8.92 -6.75
C VAL A 142 1.60 9.41 -7.06
N GLU A 143 1.76 10.69 -7.37
CA GLU A 143 3.08 11.28 -7.64
C GLU A 143 3.97 11.26 -6.39
N ALA A 144 3.43 11.62 -5.22
CA ALA A 144 4.14 11.59 -3.95
C ALA A 144 4.60 10.17 -3.61
N ALA A 145 3.69 9.19 -3.66
CA ALA A 145 4.00 7.79 -3.40
C ALA A 145 5.05 7.24 -4.39
N LYS A 146 4.93 7.59 -5.68
CA LYS A 146 5.93 7.25 -6.69
C LYS A 146 7.29 7.81 -6.29
N LYS A 147 7.39 9.11 -6.01
CA LYS A 147 8.65 9.80 -5.67
C LYS A 147 9.31 9.21 -4.42
N GLU A 148 8.54 8.93 -3.39
CA GLU A 148 9.02 8.29 -2.16
C GLU A 148 9.57 6.89 -2.44
N TRP A 149 8.86 6.10 -3.26
CA TRP A 149 9.35 4.79 -3.68
C TRP A 149 10.65 4.89 -4.50
N GLN A 150 10.76 5.89 -5.39
CA GLN A 150 12.01 6.11 -6.13
C GLN A 150 13.17 6.46 -5.21
N SER A 151 12.94 7.41 -4.29
CA SER A 151 13.94 7.84 -3.32
C SER A 151 14.40 6.69 -2.43
N SER A 152 13.47 5.82 -2.02
CA SER A 152 13.78 4.65 -1.20
C SER A 152 14.68 3.68 -1.94
N LEU A 153 14.35 3.33 -3.20
CA LEU A 153 15.18 2.46 -4.03
C LEU A 153 16.57 3.06 -4.33
N ASP A 154 16.64 4.36 -4.61
CA ASP A 154 17.90 5.04 -4.94
C ASP A 154 18.81 5.24 -3.71
N SER A 155 18.26 5.12 -2.49
CA SER A 155 19.05 5.15 -1.25
C SER A 155 19.78 3.83 -0.96
N ILE A 156 19.36 2.72 -1.59
CA ILE A 156 19.97 1.39 -1.42
C ILE A 156 21.34 1.39 -2.10
N LYS A 157 22.38 1.00 -1.34
CA LYS A 157 23.77 0.92 -1.84
C LYS A 157 24.02 -0.25 -2.78
N ASP A 158 23.28 -1.33 -2.59
CA ASP A 158 23.35 -2.51 -3.46
C ASP A 158 22.70 -2.20 -4.80
N MET A 159 23.19 -2.83 -5.86
CA MET A 159 22.64 -2.60 -7.19
C MET A 159 21.32 -3.35 -7.34
N VAL A 160 20.30 -2.64 -7.79
CA VAL A 160 18.95 -3.16 -7.98
C VAL A 160 18.51 -2.89 -9.41
N ILE A 161 18.07 -3.92 -10.10
CA ILE A 161 17.56 -3.88 -11.46
C ILE A 161 16.17 -4.53 -11.49
N LEU A 162 15.24 -3.92 -12.23
CA LEU A 162 13.97 -4.52 -12.60
C LEU A 162 13.95 -4.66 -14.12
N SER A 163 13.89 -5.90 -14.60
CA SER A 163 13.79 -6.23 -16.01
C SER A 163 12.49 -6.96 -16.34
N ASP A 164 12.20 -7.10 -17.63
CA ASP A 164 11.28 -8.12 -18.12
C ASP A 164 11.96 -9.51 -18.07
N GLN A 165 11.29 -10.52 -18.61
CA GLN A 165 11.79 -11.89 -18.68
C GLN A 165 12.97 -12.04 -19.67
N ASP A 166 13.05 -11.19 -20.69
CA ASP A 166 14.10 -11.22 -21.72
C ASP A 166 15.36 -10.46 -21.28
N GLY A 167 15.29 -9.74 -20.15
CA GLY A 167 16.39 -8.97 -19.56
C GLY A 167 16.42 -7.51 -19.98
N THR A 168 15.39 -7.01 -20.67
CA THR A 168 15.22 -5.59 -20.96
C THR A 168 14.98 -4.82 -19.67
N ILE A 169 15.83 -3.84 -19.38
CA ILE A 169 15.78 -3.09 -18.13
C ILE A 169 14.64 -2.07 -18.18
N HIS A 170 13.65 -2.24 -17.30
CA HIS A 170 12.59 -1.26 -17.09
C HIS A 170 12.93 -0.22 -16.04
N ARG A 171 13.76 -0.60 -15.06
CA ARG A 171 14.22 0.29 -14.00
C ARG A 171 15.51 -0.22 -13.39
N CYS A 172 16.33 0.69 -12.91
CA CYS A 172 17.44 0.39 -12.02
C CYS A 172 17.57 1.50 -10.97
N ASN A 173 18.20 1.20 -9.84
CA ASN A 173 18.50 2.22 -8.84
C ASN A 173 19.77 3.00 -9.20
N ARG A 174 19.99 4.10 -8.47
CA ARG A 174 21.19 4.93 -8.61
C ARG A 174 22.50 4.15 -8.50
N ALA A 175 22.59 3.17 -7.58
CA ALA A 175 23.81 2.38 -7.41
C ALA A 175 24.21 1.64 -8.69
N PHE A 176 23.26 1.02 -9.39
CA PHE A 176 23.52 0.36 -10.68
C PHE A 176 23.90 1.37 -11.77
N ARG A 177 23.20 2.50 -11.86
CA ARG A 177 23.53 3.57 -12.82
C ARG A 177 24.97 4.05 -12.64
N ASP A 178 25.34 4.37 -11.40
CA ASP A 178 26.66 4.90 -11.07
C ASP A 178 27.74 3.84 -11.32
N PHE A 179 27.43 2.55 -11.13
CA PHE A 179 28.32 1.43 -11.48
C PHE A 179 28.52 1.25 -13.00
N ILE A 180 27.44 1.30 -13.79
CA ILE A 180 27.52 1.18 -15.25
C ILE A 180 28.17 2.42 -15.89
N GLY A 181 28.07 3.58 -15.24
CA GLY A 181 28.62 4.85 -15.74
C GLY A 181 27.88 5.41 -16.96
N LEU A 182 26.60 5.04 -17.12
CA LEU A 182 25.73 5.55 -18.19
C LEU A 182 24.54 6.33 -17.60
N PRO A 183 23.98 7.30 -18.33
CA PRO A 183 22.75 7.97 -17.91
C PRO A 183 21.54 7.03 -18.07
N TYR A 184 20.46 7.28 -17.33
CA TYR A 184 19.30 6.38 -17.30
C TYR A 184 18.67 6.13 -18.67
N ASP A 185 18.61 7.14 -19.55
CA ASP A 185 18.07 7.01 -20.92
C ASP A 185 18.83 5.99 -21.79
N LYS A 186 20.09 5.71 -21.45
CA LYS A 186 20.93 4.69 -22.12
C LYS A 186 20.94 3.34 -21.41
N ILE A 187 20.40 3.26 -20.20
CA ILE A 187 20.29 2.00 -19.45
C ILE A 187 18.89 1.41 -19.60
N LEU A 188 17.87 2.27 -19.53
CA LEU A 188 16.49 1.85 -19.68
C LEU A 188 16.25 1.37 -21.11
N ARG A 189 15.50 0.27 -21.24
CA ARG A 189 15.23 -0.45 -22.50
C ARG A 189 16.42 -1.16 -23.14
N GLU A 190 17.60 -1.10 -22.52
CA GLU A 190 18.71 -1.95 -22.92
C GLU A 190 18.61 -3.33 -22.27
N ASN A 191 19.18 -4.33 -22.93
CA ASN A 191 19.26 -5.68 -22.39
C ASN A 191 20.40 -5.78 -21.36
N LEU A 192 20.11 -6.35 -20.19
CA LEU A 192 21.08 -6.52 -19.10
C LEU A 192 22.31 -7.31 -19.54
N ALA A 193 22.16 -8.34 -20.37
CA ALA A 193 23.27 -9.13 -20.88
C ALA A 193 24.21 -8.28 -21.75
N SER A 194 23.66 -7.39 -22.58
CA SER A 194 24.44 -6.47 -23.41
C SER A 194 25.24 -5.46 -22.56
N LEU A 195 24.65 -4.96 -21.47
CA LEU A 195 25.36 -4.05 -20.57
C LEU A 195 26.47 -4.76 -19.79
N LEU A 196 26.20 -5.96 -19.27
CA LEU A 196 27.18 -6.74 -18.51
C LEU A 196 28.31 -7.30 -19.39
N ALA A 197 28.06 -7.53 -20.69
CA ALA A 197 29.09 -7.94 -21.64
C ALA A 197 30.23 -6.90 -21.77
N ARG A 198 29.98 -5.63 -21.46
CA ARG A 198 31.02 -4.57 -21.40
C ARG A 198 32.04 -4.80 -20.29
N PHE A 199 31.68 -5.62 -19.31
CA PHE A 199 32.52 -6.05 -18.20
C PHE A 199 32.98 -7.52 -18.37
N GLU A 200 32.93 -8.04 -19.60
CA GLU A 200 33.32 -9.42 -19.94
C GLU A 200 32.49 -10.50 -19.25
N ILE A 201 31.28 -10.15 -18.79
CA ILE A 201 30.33 -11.12 -18.26
C ILE A 201 29.36 -11.53 -19.35
N ASP A 202 29.40 -12.81 -19.71
CA ASP A 202 28.38 -13.41 -20.55
C ASP A 202 27.31 -14.09 -19.70
N ILE A 203 26.11 -13.51 -19.69
CA ILE A 203 24.92 -14.09 -19.08
C ILE A 203 23.89 -14.53 -20.13
N LYS A 204 24.27 -14.53 -21.42
CA LYS A 204 23.37 -14.98 -22.48
C LYS A 204 23.03 -16.46 -22.27
N GLY A 205 21.74 -16.76 -22.31
CA GLY A 205 21.22 -18.11 -22.10
C GLY A 205 21.03 -18.52 -20.64
N LEU A 206 21.36 -17.65 -19.67
CA LEU A 206 20.94 -17.88 -18.29
C LEU A 206 19.46 -17.54 -18.13
N ASP A 207 18.76 -18.38 -17.37
CA ASP A 207 17.39 -18.09 -16.96
C ASP A 207 17.41 -17.01 -15.86
N LEU A 208 16.99 -15.80 -16.22
CA LEU A 208 16.92 -14.68 -15.29
C LEU A 208 15.92 -14.92 -14.16
N LYS A 209 14.97 -15.85 -14.27
CA LYS A 209 13.99 -16.13 -13.21
C LYS A 209 14.63 -16.82 -12.02
N THR A 210 15.65 -17.63 -12.27
CA THR A 210 16.30 -18.49 -11.27
C THR A 210 17.78 -18.16 -11.08
N LEU A 211 18.22 -16.99 -11.58
CA LEU A 211 19.60 -16.53 -11.52
C LEU A 211 20.09 -16.41 -10.08
N ASN A 212 21.06 -17.27 -9.74
CA ASN A 212 21.82 -17.21 -8.51
C ASN A 212 23.29 -17.49 -8.83
N ALA A 213 24.07 -16.43 -9.00
CA ALA A 213 25.41 -16.50 -9.53
C ALA A 213 26.38 -15.58 -8.77
N ARG A 214 27.68 -15.81 -8.97
CA ARG A 214 28.73 -14.88 -8.55
C ARG A 214 29.45 -14.35 -9.77
N PHE A 215 29.53 -13.02 -9.86
CA PHE A 215 30.25 -12.33 -10.91
C PHE A 215 31.50 -11.68 -10.35
N HIS A 216 32.59 -11.77 -11.09
CA HIS A 216 33.81 -11.02 -10.80
C HIS A 216 33.91 -9.84 -11.76
N ILE A 217 33.76 -8.62 -11.25
CA ILE A 217 33.77 -7.40 -12.06
C ILE A 217 34.76 -6.42 -11.47
N SER A 218 35.72 -5.97 -12.28
CA SER A 218 36.67 -4.92 -11.91
C SER A 218 37.37 -5.18 -10.56
N GLY A 219 37.75 -6.44 -10.29
CA GLY A 219 38.45 -6.84 -9.07
C GLY A 219 37.57 -7.03 -7.83
N LYS A 220 36.24 -6.99 -7.99
CA LYS A 220 35.26 -7.21 -6.92
C LYS A 220 34.37 -8.41 -7.21
N TRP A 221 33.95 -9.09 -6.15
CA TRP A 221 32.98 -10.17 -6.24
C TRP A 221 31.58 -9.64 -5.95
N PHE A 222 30.65 -9.94 -6.85
CA PHE A 222 29.24 -9.64 -6.69
C PHE A 222 28.42 -10.92 -6.60
N GLY A 223 27.62 -11.06 -5.55
CA GLY A 223 26.57 -12.07 -5.46
C GLY A 223 25.33 -11.55 -6.18
N VAL A 224 24.84 -12.28 -7.17
CA VAL A 224 23.68 -11.90 -7.99
C VAL A 224 22.53 -12.85 -7.72
N ARG A 225 21.37 -12.29 -7.40
CA ARG A 225 20.14 -13.03 -7.13
C ARG A 225 18.97 -12.41 -7.86
N SER A 226 18.14 -13.24 -8.47
CA SER A 226 16.87 -12.84 -9.06
C SER A 226 15.68 -13.23 -8.20
N TYR A 227 14.65 -12.41 -8.27
CA TYR A 227 13.36 -12.59 -7.62
C TYR A 227 12.29 -12.34 -8.68
N PRO A 228 11.67 -13.39 -9.25
CA PRO A 228 10.63 -13.21 -10.25
C PRO A 228 9.40 -12.57 -9.61
N CYS A 229 8.84 -11.56 -10.28
CA CYS A 229 7.62 -10.89 -9.91
C CYS A 229 6.48 -11.41 -10.77
N LYS A 230 5.42 -11.88 -10.13
CA LYS A 230 4.21 -12.32 -10.79
C LYS A 230 3.18 -11.20 -10.91
N ASP A 231 2.41 -11.23 -11.98
CA ASP A 231 1.19 -10.45 -12.09
C ASP A 231 0.16 -10.94 -11.06
N PHE A 232 -0.57 -10.02 -10.45
CA PHE A 232 -1.56 -10.35 -9.43
C PHE A 232 -2.81 -11.03 -10.00
N GLU A 233 -3.16 -10.76 -11.26
CA GLU A 233 -4.37 -11.28 -11.89
C GLU A 233 -4.10 -12.62 -12.60
N THR A 234 -2.97 -12.74 -13.29
CA THR A 234 -2.67 -13.93 -14.12
C THR A 234 -1.78 -14.97 -13.44
N ASP A 235 -1.13 -14.65 -12.31
CA ASP A 235 -0.07 -15.44 -11.67
C ASP A 235 1.14 -15.73 -12.59
N GLU A 236 1.22 -15.09 -13.76
CA GLU A 236 2.36 -15.21 -14.67
C GLU A 236 3.51 -14.29 -14.25
N ILE A 237 4.74 -14.77 -14.40
CA ILE A 237 5.93 -13.94 -14.12
C ILE A 237 6.01 -12.85 -15.18
N THR A 238 5.78 -11.58 -14.83
CA THR A 238 5.88 -10.47 -15.79
C THR A 238 7.21 -9.77 -15.75
N ARG A 239 7.88 -9.78 -14.59
CA ARG A 239 9.14 -9.05 -14.36
C ARG A 239 10.09 -9.85 -13.50
N VAL A 240 11.35 -9.44 -13.50
CA VAL A 240 12.38 -10.03 -12.66
C VAL A 240 13.10 -8.91 -11.91
N PHE A 241 13.15 -9.01 -10.59
CA PHE A 241 13.93 -8.13 -9.74
C PHE A 241 15.29 -8.77 -9.48
N ILE A 242 16.37 -8.10 -9.89
CA ILE A 242 17.73 -8.60 -9.80
C ILE A 242 18.50 -7.72 -8.81
N MET A 243 19.12 -8.36 -7.83
CA MET A 243 19.99 -7.71 -6.86
C MET A 243 21.43 -8.16 -7.08
N MET A 244 22.37 -7.22 -7.09
CA MET A 244 23.81 -7.51 -7.09
C MET A 244 24.45 -6.88 -5.86
N LEU A 245 24.98 -7.74 -4.99
CA LEU A 245 25.58 -7.38 -3.70
C LEU A 245 27.09 -7.52 -3.77
N ASP A 246 27.85 -6.49 -3.37
CA ASP A 246 29.30 -6.60 -3.21
C ASP A 246 29.61 -7.57 -2.03
N ILE A 247 30.17 -8.73 -2.37
CA ILE A 247 30.54 -9.79 -1.42
C ILE A 247 32.06 -9.89 -1.24
N SER A 248 32.84 -8.92 -1.73
CA SER A 248 34.30 -8.97 -1.72
C SER A 248 34.89 -9.12 -0.31
N VAL A 249 34.20 -8.64 0.73
CA VAL A 249 34.65 -8.70 2.13
C VAL A 249 34.19 -9.99 2.84
N LYS A 250 33.13 -10.63 2.36
CA LYS A 250 32.55 -11.79 3.03
C LYS A 250 33.27 -13.06 2.56
N LYS A 251 34.00 -13.72 3.46
CA LYS A 251 34.41 -15.13 3.26
C LYS A 251 33.16 -15.98 3.23
N VAL A 252 32.65 -16.31 2.04
CA VAL A 252 31.46 -17.13 1.89
C VAL A 252 31.88 -18.60 1.86
N PRO A 253 31.29 -19.48 2.70
CA PRO A 253 31.46 -20.92 2.54
C PRO A 253 30.99 -21.37 1.14
N GLU A 254 31.59 -22.44 0.64
CA GLU A 254 31.34 -23.01 -0.69
C GLU A 254 29.92 -23.60 -0.78
N GLU A 255 28.92 -22.75 -0.97
CA GLU A 255 27.59 -23.17 -1.44
C GLU A 255 27.64 -23.49 -2.94
N LYS A 256 26.72 -24.34 -3.43
CA LYS A 256 26.52 -24.65 -4.86
C LYS A 256 26.09 -23.40 -5.63
N VAL A 257 27.03 -22.53 -5.94
CA VAL A 257 26.80 -21.31 -6.72
C VAL A 257 27.42 -21.48 -8.09
N GLN A 258 26.70 -21.07 -9.14
CA GLN A 258 27.29 -21.00 -10.48
C GLN A 258 28.31 -19.85 -10.52
N PHE A 259 29.57 -20.22 -10.78
CA PHE A 259 30.67 -19.26 -10.91
C PHE A 259 30.78 -18.81 -12.36
N LEU A 260 30.66 -17.51 -12.60
CA LEU A 260 30.87 -16.90 -13.91
C LEU A 260 32.11 -16.01 -13.82
N TRP A 261 33.13 -16.39 -14.60
CA TRP A 261 34.44 -15.74 -14.62
C TRP A 261 34.51 -14.75 -15.78
N GLY A 262 34.90 -13.51 -15.50
CA GLY A 262 35.18 -12.48 -16.51
C GLY A 262 36.58 -12.59 -17.11
N HIS A 263 37.04 -13.79 -17.51
CA HIS A 263 38.32 -13.95 -18.21
C HIS A 263 38.17 -14.89 -19.41
N LYS A 264 38.27 -14.33 -20.62
CA LYS A 264 38.48 -15.11 -21.83
C LYS A 264 39.99 -15.31 -22.04
N VAL A 265 40.56 -16.37 -21.46
CA VAL A 265 41.87 -16.86 -21.94
C VAL A 265 41.62 -17.51 -23.30
N SER A 266 41.95 -16.78 -24.35
CA SER A 266 42.12 -17.38 -25.68
C SER A 266 43.35 -18.28 -25.62
N SER A 267 43.16 -19.56 -25.38
CA SER A 267 44.10 -20.58 -25.83
C SER A 267 43.46 -21.28 -27.03
N ARG A 268 43.86 -20.82 -28.22
CA ARG A 268 43.80 -21.62 -29.45
C ARG A 268 44.36 -23.00 -29.11
N LEU A 269 43.52 -24.04 -29.20
CA LEU A 269 44.01 -25.39 -29.40
C LEU A 269 44.45 -25.51 -30.86
N ASP A 270 45.65 -24.99 -31.17
CA ASP A 270 46.46 -25.52 -32.25
C ASP A 270 47.00 -26.87 -31.78
N GLY A 271 46.20 -27.91 -31.97
CA GLY A 271 46.59 -29.30 -31.78
C GLY A 271 47.27 -29.85 -33.01
N GLY A 272 48.36 -29.21 -33.45
CA GLY A 272 49.31 -29.78 -34.40
C GLY A 272 50.04 -30.94 -33.72
N LYS A 273 49.66 -32.18 -34.05
CA LYS A 273 50.43 -33.38 -33.70
C LYS A 273 51.68 -33.43 -34.57
N GLU A 274 52.77 -32.84 -34.10
CA GLU A 274 54.10 -33.22 -34.55
C GLU A 274 54.52 -34.52 -33.85
N SER A 275 54.62 -35.54 -34.67
CA SER A 275 55.31 -36.80 -34.45
C SER A 275 56.78 -36.58 -34.10
N LEU A 276 57.22 -37.10 -32.96
CA LEU A 276 58.64 -37.39 -32.71
C LEU A 276 58.80 -38.86 -32.33
N SER A 277 59.42 -39.58 -33.25
CA SER A 277 59.95 -40.93 -33.14
C SER A 277 61.01 -41.03 -32.04
N ARG A 278 60.97 -42.11 -31.24
CA ARG A 278 62.20 -42.73 -30.74
C ARG A 278 62.03 -44.23 -30.55
N VAL A 279 62.90 -44.93 -31.27
CA VAL A 279 63.17 -46.36 -31.31
C VAL A 279 63.87 -46.77 -30.01
N ASP A 280 63.49 -47.90 -29.41
CA ASP A 280 64.42 -48.99 -29.08
C ASP A 280 63.71 -50.20 -28.39
N SER A 281 63.90 -51.36 -29.03
CA SER A 281 64.23 -52.68 -28.44
C SER A 281 63.19 -53.52 -27.64
N GLN A 282 62.75 -54.59 -28.32
CA GLN A 282 62.21 -55.90 -27.88
C GLN A 282 63.11 -56.68 -26.87
N PRO A 283 62.82 -57.95 -26.46
CA PRO A 283 61.56 -58.74 -26.42
C PRO A 283 61.36 -59.58 -25.11
N ASP A 284 60.18 -60.18 -24.89
CA ASP A 284 60.00 -61.57 -24.40
C ASP A 284 58.51 -61.96 -24.41
N VAL A 285 58.05 -62.88 -25.27
CA VAL A 285 57.83 -64.34 -25.08
C VAL A 285 56.74 -64.67 -24.04
N GLY A 286 55.67 -65.34 -24.52
CA GLY A 286 54.63 -65.92 -23.67
C GLY A 286 53.38 -66.37 -24.43
N ASP A 287 53.48 -67.52 -25.12
CA ASP A 287 52.35 -68.37 -25.56
C ASP A 287 51.37 -68.62 -24.39
N THR A 288 50.05 -68.78 -24.52
CA THR A 288 49.31 -69.86 -25.18
C THR A 288 47.78 -69.66 -24.96
N PRO A 289 46.91 -70.47 -25.61
CA PRO A 289 45.52 -70.12 -25.95
C PRO A 289 44.45 -70.78 -25.05
N THR A 290 43.22 -70.25 -25.08
CA THR A 290 42.00 -71.03 -24.74
C THR A 290 40.77 -70.30 -25.31
N LYS A 291 40.15 -70.79 -26.38
CA LYS A 291 39.11 -71.83 -26.48
C LYS A 291 37.68 -71.30 -26.22
N HIS A 292 36.84 -71.54 -27.23
CA HIS A 292 35.41 -71.87 -27.20
C HIS A 292 34.30 -70.79 -27.30
N ARG A 293 33.51 -71.01 -28.37
CA ARG A 293 32.02 -71.10 -28.47
C ARG A 293 31.22 -69.85 -28.82
N ASP A 294 30.84 -69.81 -30.10
CA ASP A 294 29.51 -69.49 -30.66
C ASP A 294 28.31 -70.08 -29.85
N PRO A 295 27.05 -69.84 -30.25
CA PRO A 295 26.38 -68.60 -30.68
C PRO A 295 25.00 -68.46 -29.97
N ALA A 296 24.20 -67.47 -30.43
CA ALA A 296 22.75 -67.56 -30.66
C ALA A 296 21.86 -66.52 -29.95
N THR A 297 21.14 -65.78 -30.82
CA THR A 297 19.70 -65.45 -30.79
C THR A 297 19.10 -64.64 -29.62
N ARG A 298 18.33 -63.61 -29.98
CA ARG A 298 16.85 -63.49 -29.88
C ARG A 298 16.46 -62.03 -29.55
N THR A 299 15.99 -61.26 -30.52
CA THR A 299 14.58 -60.84 -30.75
C THR A 299 13.83 -60.16 -29.58
N THR A 300 13.14 -59.06 -29.94
CA THR A 300 11.94 -58.41 -29.36
C THR A 300 12.06 -57.72 -27.99
N ASN A 301 11.91 -56.40 -27.94
CA ASN A 301 10.65 -55.65 -28.01
C ASN A 301 10.88 -54.22 -28.51
#